data_AF-A0AAC9CYL0-F1
#
_entry.id   AF-A0AAC9CYL0-F1
#
_cell.length_a   1.000
_cell.length_b   1.000
_cell.length_c   1.000
_cell.angle_alpha   90.00
_cell.angle_beta   90.00
_cell.angle_gamma   90.00
#
_symmetry.space_group_name_H-M   'P 1'
#
loop_
_entity.id
_entity.type
_entity.pdbx_description
1 polymer ?
#
loop_
_entity_poly.entity_id
_entity_poly.type
_entity_poly.pdbx_seq_one_letter_code
_entity_poly.pdbx_strand_id
1 'polypeptide(L)'
;MKKQNEIKWFKPMFAIIFVLGVGAVVWVFSSEPDKNNSEVKEESIANTISFESKETSEQKNILDSLNTLKNAYDQAILEKTALSKELELERKNVENLVAIIKASNNPSAEQIRVYRNQLSDLNASLENRVQEIKKLKSQNKNLLTEIETQNVVMYKQKLENDTLVSKQKKLESTLKDASKLYLSNFKAVALREKSSGAELETTKAKNTKKLKISFTVNGNAVAKTGKRVFYVQVLDQKNTVLGDNKLIEFGNDKALVYSFIVSTDFQGKSVNAYGILNADQFKKGTYFVNYFDKQEIMGSTSVTLE
;
A
#
# COMPACT_ATOMS: atom_id res chain seq x y z
N MET A 1 -5.48 16.51 -13.67
CA MET A 1 -6.02 17.11 -14.91
C MET A 1 -5.07 16.85 -16.06
N LYS A 2 -5.37 15.90 -16.96
CA LYS A 2 -4.70 15.76 -18.27
C LYS A 2 -5.78 15.41 -19.29
N LYS A 3 -5.91 16.29 -20.30
CA LYS A 3 -6.97 16.32 -21.31
C LYS A 3 -6.87 15.14 -22.27
N GLN A 4 -8.00 14.50 -22.53
CA GLN A 4 -8.25 13.64 -23.68
C GLN A 4 -8.18 14.47 -24.97
N ASN A 5 -7.36 14.04 -25.93
CA ASN A 5 -7.45 14.48 -27.32
C ASN A 5 -8.30 13.47 -28.08
N GLU A 6 -9.57 13.79 -28.29
CA GLU A 6 -10.43 13.07 -29.22
C GLU A 6 -10.05 13.39 -30.66
N ILE A 7 -9.78 12.36 -31.46
CA ILE A 7 -9.53 12.43 -32.89
C ILE A 7 -10.89 12.60 -33.60
N LYS A 8 -11.28 13.84 -33.88
CA LYS A 8 -12.58 14.21 -34.48
C LYS A 8 -12.59 14.30 -36.03
N TRP A 9 -11.63 13.69 -36.74
CA TRP A 9 -11.52 13.87 -38.20
C TRP A 9 -12.05 12.70 -39.07
N PHE A 10 -12.44 11.55 -38.51
CA PHE A 10 -12.87 10.39 -39.32
C PHE A 10 -14.37 10.31 -39.66
N LYS A 11 -15.23 11.15 -39.06
CA LYS A 11 -16.69 11.09 -39.29
C LYS A 11 -17.18 11.58 -40.67
N PRO A 12 -16.58 12.58 -41.35
CA PRO A 12 -17.11 13.04 -42.64
C PRO A 12 -16.75 12.13 -43.83
N MET A 13 -15.77 11.21 -43.70
CA MET A 13 -15.35 10.33 -44.81
C MET A 13 -16.30 9.12 -45.00
N PHE A 14 -16.92 8.64 -43.91
CA PHE A 14 -17.89 7.53 -43.95
C PHE A 14 -19.28 7.95 -44.44
N ALA A 15 -19.63 9.25 -44.41
CA ALA A 15 -20.90 9.73 -44.93
C ALA A 15 -20.96 9.70 -46.47
N ILE A 16 -19.82 9.79 -47.16
CA ILE A 16 -19.76 9.86 -48.63
C ILE A 16 -19.90 8.48 -49.28
N ILE A 17 -19.43 7.41 -48.60
CA ILE A 17 -19.54 6.03 -49.09
C ILE A 17 -20.98 5.49 -48.94
N PHE A 18 -21.72 5.96 -47.93
CA PHE A 18 -23.11 5.54 -47.68
C PHE A 18 -24.11 6.15 -48.70
N VAL A 19 -23.83 7.33 -49.25
CA VAL A 19 -24.73 8.01 -50.20
C VAL A 19 -24.65 7.43 -51.62
N LEU A 20 -23.49 6.93 -52.04
CA LEU A 20 -23.32 6.34 -53.38
C LEU A 20 -23.92 4.92 -53.48
N GLY A 21 -23.99 4.18 -52.38
CA GLY A 21 -24.58 2.83 -52.34
C GLY A 21 -26.11 2.81 -52.35
N VAL A 22 -26.77 3.80 -51.74
CA VAL A 22 -28.24 3.85 -51.65
C VAL A 22 -28.87 4.47 -52.90
N GLY A 23 -28.19 5.43 -53.55
CA GLY A 23 -28.70 6.11 -54.75
C GLY A 23 -28.89 5.19 -55.97
N ALA A 24 -28.04 4.17 -56.12
CA ALA A 24 -28.13 3.22 -57.24
C ALA A 24 -29.33 2.26 -57.11
N VAL A 25 -29.80 2.00 -55.89
CA VAL A 25 -30.92 1.07 -55.63
C VAL A 25 -32.27 1.73 -55.97
N VAL A 26 -32.42 3.03 -55.74
CA VAL A 26 -33.69 3.75 -55.96
C VAL A 26 -33.97 4.03 -57.45
N TRP A 27 -32.95 4.27 -58.26
CA TRP A 27 -33.14 4.56 -59.70
C TRP A 27 -33.54 3.30 -60.50
N VAL A 28 -33.00 2.13 -60.12
CA VAL A 28 -33.33 0.84 -60.75
C VAL A 28 -34.73 0.34 -60.35
N PHE A 29 -35.24 0.73 -59.19
CA PHE A 29 -36.56 0.28 -58.69
C PHE A 29 -37.74 1.21 -59.05
N SER A 30 -37.49 2.39 -59.64
CA SER A 30 -38.53 3.39 -59.93
C SER A 30 -39.06 3.38 -61.38
N SER A 31 -38.60 2.46 -62.24
CA SER A 31 -38.97 2.44 -63.67
C SER A 31 -39.57 1.10 -64.10
N GLU A 32 -40.77 0.76 -63.62
CA GLU A 32 -41.74 -0.10 -64.34
C GLU A 32 -43.12 -0.01 -63.62
N PRO A 33 -44.27 -0.01 -64.32
CA PRO A 33 -45.52 0.57 -63.82
C PRO A 33 -46.45 -0.41 -63.08
N ASP A 34 -47.27 0.19 -62.22
CA ASP A 34 -48.27 -0.39 -61.31
C ASP A 34 -49.31 -1.34 -61.93
N LYS A 35 -49.62 -2.44 -61.22
CA LYS A 35 -50.99 -2.99 -61.10
C LYS A 35 -51.27 -3.66 -59.73
N ASN A 36 -52.21 -3.03 -59.04
CA ASN A 36 -53.09 -3.39 -57.91
C ASN A 36 -53.38 -4.89 -57.64
N ASN A 37 -53.31 -5.31 -56.37
CA ASN A 37 -54.43 -5.69 -55.47
C ASN A 37 -54.00 -6.69 -54.38
N SER A 38 -54.52 -6.46 -53.17
CA SER A 38 -54.55 -7.29 -51.94
C SER A 38 -54.95 -8.75 -52.21
N GLU A 39 -54.68 -9.79 -51.41
CA GLU A 39 -54.67 -9.95 -49.94
C GLU A 39 -54.28 -11.43 -49.58
N VAL A 40 -53.82 -11.67 -48.33
CA VAL A 40 -53.93 -12.93 -47.51
C VAL A 40 -52.91 -14.12 -47.61
N LYS A 41 -52.15 -14.25 -46.49
CA LYS A 41 -51.75 -15.41 -45.60
C LYS A 41 -50.94 -16.65 -46.06
N GLU A 42 -50.06 -17.06 -45.12
CA GLU A 42 -49.27 -18.30 -44.89
C GLU A 42 -49.94 -19.60 -45.39
N GLU A 43 -49.30 -20.70 -45.82
CA GLU A 43 -48.06 -21.38 -45.38
C GLU A 43 -47.63 -22.44 -46.44
N SER A 44 -46.32 -22.73 -46.53
CA SER A 44 -45.64 -23.93 -47.06
C SER A 44 -46.21 -24.70 -48.28
N ILE A 45 -45.54 -24.60 -49.44
CA ILE A 45 -45.33 -25.77 -50.33
C ILE A 45 -43.91 -25.73 -50.88
N ALA A 46 -43.08 -26.67 -50.44
CA ALA A 46 -41.86 -27.04 -51.12
C ALA A 46 -42.22 -27.65 -52.48
N ASN A 47 -41.89 -26.95 -53.58
CA ASN A 47 -41.51 -27.59 -54.83
C ASN A 47 -40.78 -26.59 -55.73
N THR A 48 -39.54 -26.96 -56.04
CA THR A 48 -38.84 -26.68 -57.30
C THR A 48 -38.95 -25.26 -57.87
N ILE A 49 -38.06 -24.40 -57.38
CA ILE A 49 -37.30 -23.57 -58.32
C ILE A 49 -35.82 -23.84 -58.02
N SER A 50 -35.31 -24.92 -58.61
CA SER A 50 -33.91 -25.02 -58.95
C SER A 50 -33.60 -23.89 -59.95
N PHE A 51 -33.30 -22.70 -59.42
CA PHE A 51 -32.49 -21.73 -60.14
C PHE A 51 -31.10 -22.34 -60.21
N GLU A 52 -30.86 -23.18 -61.22
CA GLU A 52 -29.50 -23.39 -61.71
C GLU A 52 -29.04 -22.06 -62.31
N SER A 53 -28.61 -21.13 -61.45
CA SER A 53 -27.67 -20.10 -61.88
C SER A 53 -26.44 -20.86 -62.34
N LYS A 54 -26.11 -20.76 -63.63
CA LYS A 54 -24.86 -21.29 -64.16
C LYS A 54 -23.73 -20.42 -63.58
N GLU A 55 -23.33 -20.69 -62.35
CA GLU A 55 -22.22 -20.00 -61.69
C GLU A 55 -20.99 -20.15 -62.59
N THR A 56 -20.37 -19.04 -62.94
CA THR A 56 -19.10 -19.09 -63.66
C THR A 56 -18.04 -19.72 -62.76
N SER A 57 -17.06 -20.42 -63.33
CA SER A 57 -15.98 -21.03 -62.53
C SER A 57 -15.26 -20.01 -61.63
N GLU A 58 -15.19 -18.74 -62.06
CA GLU A 58 -14.58 -17.66 -61.28
C GLU A 58 -15.44 -17.23 -60.08
N GLN A 59 -16.76 -17.19 -60.24
CA GLN A 59 -17.72 -16.89 -59.17
C GLN A 59 -17.66 -17.95 -58.06
N LYS A 60 -17.62 -19.23 -58.45
CA LYS A 60 -17.48 -20.34 -57.51
C LYS A 60 -16.19 -20.26 -56.68
N ASN A 61 -15.06 -19.97 -57.32
CA ASN A 61 -13.77 -19.85 -56.63
C ASN A 61 -13.75 -18.69 -55.60
N ILE A 62 -14.40 -17.57 -55.90
CA ILE A 62 -14.51 -16.43 -54.97
C ILE A 62 -15.41 -16.82 -53.79
N LEU A 63 -16.52 -17.51 -54.04
CA LEU A 63 -17.44 -17.96 -52.99
C LEU A 63 -16.78 -18.95 -52.03
N ASP A 64 -16.00 -19.90 -52.55
CA ASP A 64 -15.24 -20.85 -51.73
C ASP A 64 -14.21 -20.11 -50.84
N SER A 65 -13.52 -19.11 -51.41
CA SER A 65 -12.55 -18.29 -50.67
C SER A 65 -13.22 -17.46 -49.56
N LEU A 66 -14.41 -16.90 -49.81
CA LEU A 66 -15.19 -16.18 -48.80
C LEU A 66 -15.70 -17.09 -47.69
N ASN A 67 -16.06 -18.35 -48.01
CA ASN A 67 -16.43 -19.34 -47.00
C ASN A 67 -15.23 -19.69 -46.10
N THR A 68 -14.04 -19.87 -46.68
CA THR A 68 -12.80 -20.04 -45.92
C THR A 68 -12.53 -18.84 -45.01
N LEU A 69 -12.69 -17.63 -45.53
CA LEU A 69 -12.51 -16.39 -44.78
C LEU A 69 -13.50 -16.28 -43.62
N LYS A 70 -14.78 -16.60 -43.85
CA LYS A 70 -15.81 -16.63 -42.81
C LYS A 70 -15.43 -17.59 -41.67
N ASN A 71 -14.99 -18.79 -42.01
CA ASN A 71 -14.55 -19.78 -41.01
C ASN A 71 -13.34 -19.28 -40.20
N ALA A 72 -12.42 -18.56 -40.83
CA ALA A 72 -11.27 -17.98 -40.15
C ALA A 72 -11.67 -16.84 -39.18
N TYR A 73 -12.65 -16.01 -39.55
CA TYR A 73 -13.26 -15.04 -38.62
C TYR A 73 -13.95 -15.74 -37.44
N ASP A 74 -14.73 -16.78 -37.67
CA ASP A 74 -15.38 -17.53 -36.60
C ASP A 74 -14.35 -18.12 -35.61
N GLN A 75 -13.23 -18.65 -36.11
CA GLN A 75 -12.12 -19.09 -35.26
C GLN A 75 -11.49 -17.95 -34.45
N ALA A 76 -11.26 -16.79 -35.07
CA ALA A 76 -10.68 -15.63 -34.38
C ALA A 76 -11.63 -15.03 -33.31
N ILE A 77 -12.94 -15.05 -33.55
CA ILE A 77 -13.96 -14.56 -32.61
C ILE A 77 -14.00 -15.43 -31.33
N LEU A 78 -13.84 -16.76 -31.48
CA LEU A 78 -13.82 -17.70 -30.35
C LEU A 78 -12.69 -17.41 -29.35
N GLU A 79 -11.65 -16.69 -29.76
CA GLU A 79 -10.56 -16.29 -28.89
C GLU A 79 -10.96 -15.21 -27.86
N LYS A 80 -12.17 -14.65 -27.95
CA LYS A 80 -12.79 -13.71 -26.98
C LYS A 80 -11.86 -12.58 -26.55
N THR A 81 -11.25 -11.93 -27.52
CA THR A 81 -10.32 -10.82 -27.30
C THR A 81 -11.06 -9.48 -27.31
N ALA A 82 -10.34 -8.38 -27.00
CA ALA A 82 -10.89 -7.03 -27.10
C ALA A 82 -11.38 -6.68 -28.54
N LEU A 83 -10.91 -7.42 -29.55
CA LEU A 83 -11.27 -7.24 -30.97
C LEU A 83 -12.45 -8.10 -31.41
N SER A 84 -13.03 -8.95 -30.55
CA SER A 84 -14.11 -9.89 -30.95
C SER A 84 -15.32 -9.18 -31.58
N LYS A 85 -15.73 -8.02 -31.04
CA LYS A 85 -16.85 -7.24 -31.61
C LYS A 85 -16.54 -6.67 -33.00
N GLU A 86 -15.28 -6.33 -33.24
CA GLU A 86 -14.83 -5.82 -34.54
C GLU A 86 -14.74 -6.95 -35.57
N LEU A 87 -14.22 -8.12 -35.16
CA LEU A 87 -14.19 -9.32 -35.98
C LEU A 87 -15.60 -9.81 -36.35
N GLU A 88 -16.59 -9.71 -35.46
CA GLU A 88 -17.99 -10.02 -35.75
C GLU A 88 -18.56 -9.10 -36.85
N LEU A 89 -18.21 -7.82 -36.83
CA LEU A 89 -18.63 -6.85 -37.84
C LEU A 89 -17.97 -7.18 -39.20
N GLU A 90 -16.67 -7.45 -39.20
CA GLU A 90 -15.95 -7.85 -40.41
C GLU A 90 -16.48 -9.18 -40.98
N ARG A 91 -16.83 -10.17 -40.13
CA ARG A 91 -17.49 -11.41 -40.57
C ARG A 91 -18.82 -11.12 -41.25
N LYS A 92 -19.61 -10.18 -40.71
CA LYS A 92 -20.88 -9.76 -41.34
C LYS A 92 -20.65 -9.12 -42.71
N ASN A 93 -19.56 -8.39 -42.91
CA ASN A 93 -19.19 -7.85 -44.22
C ASN A 93 -18.86 -8.96 -45.22
N VAL A 94 -18.17 -10.03 -44.79
CA VAL A 94 -17.94 -11.24 -45.59
C VAL A 94 -19.27 -11.90 -45.98
N GLU A 95 -20.20 -12.06 -45.03
CA GLU A 95 -21.53 -12.62 -45.28
C GLU A 95 -22.34 -11.78 -46.27
N ASN A 96 -22.28 -10.46 -46.17
CA ASN A 96 -22.93 -9.54 -47.11
C ASN A 96 -22.33 -9.68 -48.52
N LEU A 97 -21.01 -9.77 -48.65
CA LEU A 97 -20.34 -9.96 -49.94
C LEU A 97 -20.72 -11.30 -50.57
N VAL A 98 -20.80 -12.37 -49.77
CA VAL A 98 -21.32 -13.68 -50.21
C VAL A 98 -22.75 -13.57 -50.75
N ALA A 99 -23.63 -12.85 -50.04
CA ALA A 99 -25.02 -12.66 -50.47
C ALA A 99 -25.13 -11.89 -51.79
N ILE A 100 -24.33 -10.82 -51.95
CA ILE A 100 -24.27 -10.02 -53.19
C ILE A 100 -23.80 -10.87 -54.37
N ILE A 101 -22.74 -11.65 -54.19
CA ILE A 101 -22.19 -12.52 -55.24
C ILE A 101 -23.19 -13.60 -55.65
N LYS A 102 -23.91 -14.20 -54.70
CA LYS A 102 -24.96 -15.19 -55.00
C LYS A 102 -26.18 -14.61 -55.71
N ALA A 103 -26.55 -13.37 -55.38
CA ALA A 103 -27.66 -12.67 -56.05
C ALA A 103 -27.30 -12.16 -57.46
N SER A 104 -26.01 -12.04 -57.77
CA SER A 104 -25.52 -11.61 -59.08
C SER A 104 -25.57 -12.78 -60.07
N ASN A 105 -26.64 -12.85 -60.86
CA ASN A 105 -26.77 -13.82 -61.95
C ASN A 105 -25.87 -13.41 -63.13
N ASN A 106 -24.77 -14.13 -63.33
CA ASN A 106 -23.78 -13.95 -64.40
C ASN A 106 -23.06 -12.58 -64.39
N PRO A 107 -22.20 -12.30 -63.39
CA PRO A 107 -21.54 -11.01 -63.22
C PRO A 107 -20.60 -10.68 -64.38
N SER A 108 -20.48 -9.38 -64.71
CA SER A 108 -19.52 -8.89 -65.70
C SER A 108 -18.08 -9.02 -65.19
N ALA A 109 -17.10 -9.01 -66.10
CA ALA A 109 -15.68 -9.07 -65.74
C ALA A 109 -15.26 -7.94 -64.78
N GLU A 110 -15.86 -6.76 -64.90
CA GLU A 110 -15.63 -5.62 -64.01
C GLU A 110 -16.17 -5.89 -62.59
N GLN A 111 -17.36 -6.50 -62.46
CA GLN A 111 -17.92 -6.90 -61.17
C GLN A 111 -17.08 -7.98 -60.49
N ILE A 112 -16.61 -8.97 -61.25
CA ILE A 112 -15.68 -10.00 -60.74
C ILE A 112 -14.40 -9.36 -60.21
N ARG A 113 -13.84 -8.35 -60.91
CA ARG A 113 -12.65 -7.62 -60.43
C ARG A 113 -12.92 -6.89 -59.11
N VAL A 114 -14.08 -6.25 -58.97
CA VAL A 114 -14.48 -5.57 -57.72
C VAL A 114 -14.61 -6.57 -56.56
N TYR A 115 -15.27 -7.73 -56.78
CA TYR A 115 -15.39 -8.76 -55.75
C TYR A 115 -14.04 -9.34 -55.31
N ARG A 116 -13.11 -9.55 -56.26
CA ARG A 116 -11.74 -9.99 -55.94
C ARG A 116 -10.99 -8.96 -55.09
N ASN A 117 -11.13 -7.67 -55.40
CA ASN A 117 -10.50 -6.61 -54.61
C ASN A 117 -11.08 -6.57 -53.19
N GLN A 118 -12.41 -6.62 -53.04
CA GLN A 118 -13.05 -6.64 -51.73
C GLN A 118 -12.68 -7.87 -50.89
N LEU A 119 -12.56 -9.05 -51.52
CA LEU A 119 -12.04 -10.26 -50.87
C LEU A 119 -10.59 -10.07 -50.42
N SER A 120 -9.74 -9.46 -51.26
CA SER A 120 -8.35 -9.16 -50.91
C SER A 120 -8.26 -8.22 -49.71
N ASP A 121 -9.09 -7.18 -49.68
CA ASP A 121 -9.11 -6.21 -48.58
C ASP A 121 -9.58 -6.86 -47.27
N LEU A 122 -10.62 -7.70 -47.31
CA LEU A 122 -11.10 -8.43 -46.14
C LEU A 122 -10.07 -9.46 -45.64
N ASN A 123 -9.37 -10.15 -46.53
CA ASN A 123 -8.26 -11.04 -46.16
C ASN A 123 -7.12 -10.28 -45.46
N ALA A 124 -6.72 -9.13 -46.01
CA ALA A 124 -5.68 -8.29 -45.41
C ALA A 124 -6.12 -7.73 -44.05
N SER A 125 -7.40 -7.37 -43.89
CA SER A 125 -7.97 -6.95 -42.61
C SER A 125 -7.89 -8.07 -41.57
N LEU A 126 -8.35 -9.28 -41.91
CA LEU A 126 -8.27 -10.43 -41.02
C LEU A 126 -6.83 -10.71 -40.59
N GLU A 127 -5.88 -10.73 -41.53
CA GLU A 127 -4.47 -11.00 -41.21
C GLU A 127 -3.92 -10.00 -40.20
N ASN A 128 -4.18 -8.70 -40.42
CA ASN A 128 -3.77 -7.65 -39.48
C ASN A 128 -4.39 -7.84 -38.09
N ARG A 129 -5.69 -8.17 -38.01
CA ARG A 129 -6.41 -8.40 -36.76
C ARG A 129 -5.90 -9.63 -36.01
N VAL A 130 -5.62 -10.73 -36.72
CA VAL A 130 -5.05 -11.95 -36.13
C VAL A 130 -3.64 -11.69 -35.60
N GLN A 131 -2.81 -10.93 -36.32
CA GLN A 131 -1.50 -10.51 -35.83
C GLN A 131 -1.60 -9.64 -34.57
N GLU A 132 -2.55 -8.71 -34.53
CA GLU A 132 -2.81 -7.86 -33.37
C GLU A 132 -3.26 -8.68 -32.15
N ILE A 133 -4.16 -9.65 -32.34
CA ILE A 133 -4.58 -10.58 -31.29
C ILE A 133 -3.39 -11.37 -30.74
N LYS A 134 -2.54 -11.92 -31.62
CA LYS A 134 -1.35 -12.66 -31.21
C LYS A 134 -0.42 -11.79 -30.37
N LYS A 135 -0.22 -10.53 -30.77
CA LYS A 135 0.57 -9.55 -30.02
C LYS A 135 -0.03 -9.26 -28.64
N LEU A 136 -1.33 -8.95 -28.58
CA LEU A 136 -2.03 -8.66 -27.33
C LEU A 136 -2.01 -9.85 -26.36
N LYS A 137 -2.19 -11.08 -26.86
CA LYS A 137 -2.05 -12.31 -26.06
C LYS A 137 -0.64 -12.48 -25.51
N SER A 138 0.38 -12.27 -26.34
CA SER A 138 1.78 -12.34 -25.88
C SER A 138 2.07 -11.28 -24.82
N GLN A 139 1.58 -10.06 -25.00
CA GLN A 139 1.74 -8.98 -24.03
C GLN A 139 1.03 -9.30 -22.70
N ASN A 140 -0.21 -9.80 -22.75
CA ASN A 140 -0.93 -10.21 -21.54
C ASN A 140 -0.21 -11.34 -20.79
N LYS A 141 0.33 -12.33 -21.51
CA LYS A 141 1.14 -13.39 -20.89
C LYS A 141 2.37 -12.82 -20.18
N ASN A 142 3.11 -11.93 -20.86
CA ASN A 142 4.29 -11.30 -20.28
C ASN A 142 3.93 -10.45 -19.05
N LEU A 143 2.84 -9.68 -19.11
CA LEU A 143 2.35 -8.89 -17.98
C LEU A 143 1.95 -9.76 -16.79
N LEU A 144 1.29 -10.90 -17.02
CA LEU A 144 0.95 -11.84 -15.95
C LEU A 144 2.21 -12.41 -15.28
N THR A 145 3.20 -12.84 -16.08
CA THR A 145 4.49 -13.32 -15.54
C THR A 145 5.24 -12.22 -14.78
N GLU A 146 5.21 -10.98 -15.26
CA GLU A 146 5.83 -9.85 -14.56
C GLU A 146 5.13 -9.55 -13.24
N ILE A 147 3.79 -9.57 -13.20
CA ILE A 147 3.01 -9.42 -11.96
C ILE A 147 3.34 -10.54 -10.96
N GLU A 148 3.40 -11.80 -11.41
CA GLU A 148 3.78 -12.94 -10.56
C GLU A 148 5.19 -12.74 -9.98
N THR A 149 6.15 -12.35 -10.82
CA THR A 149 7.54 -12.13 -10.39
C THR A 149 7.63 -10.97 -9.40
N GLN A 150 6.95 -9.86 -9.68
CA GLN A 150 6.91 -8.69 -8.79
C GLN A 150 6.25 -9.03 -7.45
N ASN A 151 5.18 -9.83 -7.45
CA ASN A 151 4.54 -10.29 -6.21
C ASN A 151 5.49 -11.13 -5.37
N VAL A 152 6.22 -12.07 -5.97
CA VAL A 152 7.22 -12.89 -5.24
C VAL A 152 8.29 -12.01 -4.60
N VAL A 153 8.84 -11.05 -5.33
CA VAL A 153 9.83 -10.10 -4.80
C VAL A 153 9.24 -9.25 -3.67
N MET A 154 8.04 -8.70 -3.86
CA MET A 154 7.35 -7.91 -2.85
C MET A 154 7.10 -8.70 -1.57
N TYR A 155 6.62 -9.94 -1.66
CA TYR A 155 6.40 -10.80 -0.49
C TYR A 155 7.69 -11.11 0.24
N LYS A 156 8.78 -11.41 -0.49
CA LYS A 156 10.10 -11.63 0.10
C LYS A 156 10.58 -10.39 0.86
N GLN A 157 10.50 -9.20 0.24
CA GLN A 157 10.89 -7.93 0.87
C GLN A 157 10.05 -7.63 2.11
N LYS A 158 8.74 -7.90 2.06
CA LYS A 158 7.84 -7.72 3.21
C LYS A 158 8.25 -8.62 4.38
N LEU A 159 8.53 -9.90 4.12
CA LEU A 159 8.98 -10.84 5.15
C LEU A 159 10.32 -10.43 5.78
N GLU A 160 11.26 -9.98 4.96
CA GLU A 160 12.55 -9.44 5.44
C GLU A 160 12.33 -8.20 6.32
N ASN A 161 11.49 -7.27 5.89
CA ASN A 161 11.16 -6.07 6.64
C ASN A 161 10.47 -6.39 7.98
N ASP A 162 9.47 -7.28 7.98
CA ASP A 162 8.78 -7.71 9.20
C ASP A 162 9.76 -8.38 10.19
N THR A 163 10.70 -9.17 9.66
CA THR A 163 11.77 -9.78 10.46
C THR A 163 12.72 -8.73 11.04
N LEU A 164 13.13 -7.74 10.25
CA LEU A 164 13.99 -6.64 10.71
C LEU A 164 13.30 -5.81 11.79
N VAL A 165 12.03 -5.46 11.61
CA VAL A 165 11.24 -4.73 12.61
C VAL A 165 11.11 -5.53 13.90
N SER A 166 10.87 -6.84 13.82
CA SER A 166 10.82 -7.72 14.99
C SER A 166 12.16 -7.78 15.73
N LYS A 167 13.26 -7.96 14.99
CA LYS A 167 14.63 -7.94 15.55
C LYS A 167 14.95 -6.59 16.20
N GLN A 168 14.59 -5.49 15.55
CA GLN A 168 14.79 -4.14 16.08
C GLN A 168 14.04 -3.95 17.39
N LYS A 169 12.74 -4.28 17.45
CA LYS A 169 11.94 -4.19 18.70
C LYS A 169 12.54 -5.01 19.83
N LYS A 170 13.00 -6.24 19.52
CA LYS A 170 13.67 -7.09 20.51
C LYS A 170 14.96 -6.45 21.01
N LEU A 171 15.80 -5.95 20.11
CA LEU A 171 17.05 -5.25 20.46
C LEU A 171 16.78 -3.99 21.27
N GLU A 172 15.78 -3.19 20.92
CA GLU A 172 15.40 -1.99 21.67
C GLU A 172 14.94 -2.34 23.08
N SER A 173 14.15 -3.40 23.26
CA SER A 173 13.74 -3.87 24.59
C SER A 173 14.94 -4.38 25.39
N THR A 174 15.77 -5.23 24.79
CA THR A 174 16.99 -5.74 25.45
C THR A 174 17.94 -4.61 25.82
N LEU A 175 18.11 -3.61 24.96
CA LEU A 175 18.94 -2.45 25.24
C LEU A 175 18.34 -1.58 26.35
N LYS A 176 17.02 -1.38 26.36
CA LYS A 176 16.32 -0.67 27.44
C LYS A 176 16.56 -1.34 28.79
N ASP A 177 16.45 -2.67 28.86
CA ASP A 177 16.69 -3.40 30.10
C ASP A 177 18.18 -3.44 30.48
N ALA A 178 19.07 -3.68 29.52
CA ALA A 178 20.51 -3.71 29.75
C ALA A 178 21.10 -2.34 30.13
N SER A 179 20.48 -1.24 29.70
CA SER A 179 20.91 0.13 30.00
C SER A 179 20.36 0.69 31.33
N LYS A 180 19.56 -0.08 32.07
CA LYS A 180 19.08 0.32 33.40
C LYS A 180 20.25 0.54 34.35
N LEU A 181 20.18 1.63 35.10
CA LEU A 181 21.13 1.92 36.18
C LEU A 181 20.60 1.31 37.47
N TYR A 182 21.52 0.86 38.30
CA TYR A 182 21.21 0.39 39.65
C TYR A 182 21.96 1.24 40.66
N LEU A 183 21.31 1.53 41.78
CA LEU A 183 21.94 2.21 42.90
C LEU A 183 22.27 1.19 43.98
N SER A 184 23.38 1.41 44.69
CA SER A 184 23.82 0.58 45.81
C SER A 184 24.43 1.44 46.92
N ASN A 185 24.85 0.80 48.02
CA ASN A 185 25.53 1.46 49.15
C ASN A 185 24.78 2.66 49.72
N PHE A 186 23.45 2.56 49.83
CA PHE A 186 22.62 3.60 50.43
C PHE A 186 23.00 3.80 51.91
N LYS A 187 23.36 5.02 52.28
CA LYS A 187 23.72 5.41 53.65
C LYS A 187 23.12 6.76 53.99
N ALA A 188 22.51 6.86 55.16
CA ALA A 188 22.06 8.11 55.75
C ALA A 188 22.73 8.28 57.12
N VAL A 189 23.40 9.41 57.32
CA VAL A 189 24.18 9.69 58.52
C VAL A 189 23.84 11.08 59.04
N ALA A 190 23.62 11.19 60.35
CA ALA A 190 23.43 12.46 61.01
C ALA A 190 24.75 13.10 61.41
N LEU A 191 24.90 14.38 61.06
CA LEU A 191 26.09 15.18 61.33
C LEU A 191 25.74 16.30 62.30
N ARG A 192 26.59 16.47 63.32
CA ARG A 192 26.68 17.67 64.15
C ARG A 192 27.82 18.53 63.67
N GLU A 193 27.63 19.83 63.79
CA GLU A 193 28.65 20.83 63.51
C GLU A 193 29.25 21.31 64.83
N LYS A 194 30.57 21.21 64.98
CA LYS A 194 31.28 21.78 66.14
C LYS A 194 31.41 23.30 65.99
N SER A 195 31.69 23.99 67.09
CA SER A 195 32.04 25.42 67.07
C SER A 195 33.24 25.75 66.17
N SER A 196 34.10 24.76 65.89
CA SER A 196 35.22 24.88 64.95
C SER A 196 34.83 24.67 63.47
N GLY A 197 33.55 24.46 63.15
CA GLY A 197 33.06 24.12 61.80
C GLY A 197 33.28 22.66 61.38
N ALA A 198 33.88 21.82 62.24
CA ALA A 198 34.10 20.41 61.93
C ALA A 198 32.79 19.61 62.04
N GLU A 199 32.45 18.86 60.98
CA GLU A 199 31.31 17.96 60.95
C GLU A 199 31.69 16.58 61.50
N LEU A 200 30.92 16.08 62.47
CA LEU A 200 31.11 14.74 63.04
C LEU A 200 29.79 13.99 63.12
N GLU A 201 29.85 12.68 63.02
CA GLU A 201 28.66 11.84 63.16
C GLU A 201 28.08 11.93 64.58
N THR A 202 26.75 11.88 64.66
CA THR A 202 25.99 11.88 65.91
C THR A 202 24.72 11.08 65.73
N THR A 203 24.28 10.40 66.78
CA THR A 203 22.93 9.80 66.85
C THR A 203 21.94 10.70 67.57
N LYS A 204 22.41 11.67 68.37
CA LYS A 204 21.53 12.53 69.18
C LYS A 204 20.81 13.58 68.33
N ALA A 205 19.47 13.54 68.30
CA ALA A 205 18.63 14.46 67.54
C ALA A 205 18.90 15.94 67.84
N LYS A 206 19.07 16.27 69.13
CA LYS A 206 19.36 17.64 69.59
C LYS A 206 20.66 18.21 69.01
N ASN A 207 21.62 17.35 68.67
CA ASN A 207 22.92 17.76 68.16
C ASN A 207 23.01 17.69 66.63
N THR A 208 22.09 16.99 65.98
CA THR A 208 22.06 16.86 64.52
C THR A 208 21.73 18.20 63.89
N LYS A 209 22.57 18.63 62.96
CA LYS A 209 22.37 19.84 62.15
C LYS A 209 22.12 19.50 60.69
N LYS A 210 22.68 18.40 60.20
CA LYS A 210 22.58 17.98 58.81
C LYS A 210 22.40 16.48 58.71
N LEU A 211 21.63 15.99 57.74
CA LEU A 211 21.66 14.59 57.33
C LEU A 211 22.46 14.49 56.03
N LYS A 212 23.57 13.75 56.06
CA LYS A 212 24.33 13.39 54.86
C LYS A 212 23.78 12.08 54.32
N ILE A 213 23.32 12.13 53.08
CA ILE A 213 22.67 11.02 52.41
C ILE A 213 23.51 10.67 51.19
N SER A 214 24.03 9.45 51.13
CA SER A 214 24.95 9.01 50.09
C SER A 214 24.55 7.66 49.50
N PHE A 215 24.89 7.47 48.23
CA PHE A 215 24.64 6.25 47.48
C PHE A 215 25.66 6.13 46.35
N THR A 216 25.79 4.93 45.80
CA THR A 216 26.64 4.64 44.65
C THR A 216 25.76 4.37 43.44
N VAL A 217 26.01 5.08 42.35
CA VAL A 217 25.49 4.71 41.02
C VAL A 217 26.41 3.64 40.46
N ASN A 218 25.89 2.43 40.26
CA ASN A 218 26.69 1.32 39.76
C ASN A 218 27.15 1.56 38.32
N GLY A 219 28.34 1.07 37.97
CA GLY A 219 28.85 1.13 36.61
C GLY A 219 27.99 0.31 35.65
N ASN A 220 27.73 0.86 34.46
CA ASN A 220 27.04 0.21 33.38
C ASN A 220 27.53 0.79 32.05
N ALA A 221 28.27 0.00 31.27
CA ALA A 221 28.85 0.41 30.00
C ALA A 221 27.79 0.61 28.87
N VAL A 222 26.60 0.03 29.03
CA VAL A 222 25.49 0.10 28.06
C VAL A 222 24.55 1.28 28.37
N ALA A 223 24.59 1.79 29.61
CA ALA A 223 23.78 2.95 30.01
C ALA A 223 24.29 4.24 29.35
N LYS A 224 23.35 5.12 28.96
CA LYS A 224 23.71 6.43 28.38
C LYS A 224 24.55 7.26 29.36
N THR A 225 25.66 7.78 28.89
CA THR A 225 26.53 8.67 29.65
C THR A 225 25.97 10.10 29.71
N GLY A 226 26.48 10.89 30.65
CA GLY A 226 26.12 12.29 30.86
C GLY A 226 25.46 12.57 32.21
N LYS A 227 24.95 13.80 32.36
CA LYS A 227 24.35 14.28 33.61
C LYS A 227 23.09 13.49 33.96
N ARG A 228 23.11 12.86 35.13
CA ARG A 228 21.99 12.15 35.75
C ARG A 228 21.48 12.92 36.96
N VAL A 229 20.18 12.84 37.17
CA VAL A 229 19.46 13.56 38.22
C VAL A 229 18.66 12.54 39.02
N PHE A 230 18.95 12.47 40.31
CA PHE A 230 18.25 11.60 41.26
C PHE A 230 17.47 12.46 42.24
N TYR A 231 16.25 12.03 42.55
CA TYR A 231 15.40 12.68 43.53
C TYR A 231 15.51 11.92 44.85
N VAL A 232 15.75 12.65 45.94
CA VAL A 232 15.82 12.05 47.27
C VAL A 232 14.65 12.57 48.08
N GLN A 233 13.90 11.65 48.67
CA GLN A 233 12.79 11.95 49.57
C GLN A 233 13.16 11.48 50.97
N VAL A 234 13.11 12.41 51.93
CA VAL A 234 13.37 12.14 53.35
C VAL A 234 12.06 12.36 54.10
N LEU A 235 11.54 11.28 54.68
CA LEU A 235 10.31 11.26 55.46
C LEU A 235 10.64 11.20 56.95
N ASP A 236 9.94 12.00 57.74
CA ASP A 236 9.94 11.83 59.20
C ASP A 236 8.97 10.72 59.65
N GLN A 237 8.88 10.48 60.96
CA GLN A 237 7.97 9.47 61.55
C GLN A 237 6.48 9.74 61.29
N LYS A 238 6.13 10.96 60.84
CA LYS A 238 4.76 11.36 60.50
C LYS A 238 4.52 11.31 58.99
N ASN A 239 5.44 10.71 58.22
CA ASN A 239 5.42 10.66 56.76
C ASN A 239 5.42 12.05 56.12
N THR A 240 5.98 13.06 56.80
CA THR A 240 6.15 14.40 56.25
C THR A 240 7.48 14.47 55.50
N VAL A 241 7.45 14.93 54.24
CA VAL A 241 8.65 15.16 53.44
C VAL A 241 9.39 16.39 53.99
N LEU A 242 10.66 16.21 54.35
CA LEU A 242 11.52 17.30 54.81
C LEU A 242 12.22 18.02 53.65
N GLY A 243 12.83 19.17 53.93
CA GLY A 243 13.64 19.92 52.95
C GLY A 243 12.81 20.82 52.05
N ASP A 244 13.14 20.86 50.76
CA ASP A 244 12.48 21.71 49.77
C ASP A 244 10.98 21.39 49.63
N ASN A 245 10.59 20.14 49.88
CA ASN A 245 9.22 19.65 49.79
C ASN A 245 8.54 20.04 48.46
N LYS A 246 9.27 19.88 47.35
CA LYS A 246 8.83 20.29 46.01
C LYS A 246 8.13 19.14 45.29
N LEU A 247 7.03 19.46 44.61
CA LEU A 247 6.36 18.57 43.69
C LEU A 247 7.06 18.61 42.33
N ILE A 248 7.33 17.44 41.75
CA ILE A 248 7.64 17.28 40.34
C ILE A 248 6.61 16.36 39.70
N GLU A 249 6.06 16.78 38.58
CA GLU A 249 5.17 15.98 37.76
C GLU A 249 5.97 15.30 36.65
N PHE A 250 5.85 13.99 36.59
CA PHE A 250 6.24 13.16 35.48
C PHE A 250 5.01 12.97 34.57
N GLY A 251 5.24 12.84 33.27
CA GLY A 251 4.14 12.58 32.33
C GLY A 251 3.32 11.35 32.71
N ASN A 252 2.05 11.33 32.31
CA ASN A 252 1.04 10.32 32.65
C ASN A 252 0.57 10.37 34.13
N ASP A 253 0.25 11.57 34.62
CA ASP A 253 -0.38 11.82 35.93
C ASP A 253 0.39 11.28 37.15
N LYS A 254 1.71 11.14 37.02
CA LYS A 254 2.57 10.68 38.12
C LYS A 254 3.32 11.86 38.70
N ALA A 255 3.23 12.07 40.00
CA ALA A 255 3.96 13.12 40.67
C ALA A 255 4.77 12.57 41.84
N LEU A 256 5.88 13.25 42.16
CA LEU A 256 6.73 12.94 43.30
C LEU A 256 6.98 14.22 44.09
N VAL A 257 6.80 14.14 45.40
CA VAL A 257 7.26 15.17 46.33
C VAL A 257 8.62 14.76 46.87
N TYR A 258 9.64 15.58 46.65
CA TYR A 258 11.03 15.27 47.02
C TYR A 258 11.63 16.32 47.96
N SER A 259 12.66 15.92 48.69
CA SER A 259 13.36 16.75 49.66
C SER A 259 14.47 17.58 49.02
N PHE A 260 15.26 16.96 48.14
CA PHE A 260 16.29 17.62 47.34
C PHE A 260 16.68 16.74 46.15
N ILE A 261 17.47 17.32 45.24
CA ILE A 261 17.99 16.65 44.05
C ILE A 261 19.49 16.43 44.18
N VAL A 262 19.97 15.28 43.70
CA VAL A 262 21.40 15.00 43.54
C VAL A 262 21.67 14.80 42.06
N SER A 263 22.55 15.63 41.50
CA SER A 263 23.03 15.46 40.12
C SER A 263 24.45 14.93 40.07
N THR A 264 24.71 13.97 39.20
CA THR A 264 26.04 13.39 38.98
C THR A 264 26.30 13.22 37.49
N ASP A 265 27.57 13.30 37.08
CA ASP A 265 27.95 13.02 35.69
C ASP A 265 28.36 11.55 35.56
N PHE A 266 27.53 10.76 34.87
CA PHE A 266 27.74 9.33 34.74
C PHE A 266 28.50 9.00 33.46
N GLN A 267 29.67 8.39 33.61
CA GLN A 267 30.58 8.06 32.49
C GLN A 267 30.72 6.54 32.29
N GLY A 268 29.65 5.77 32.56
CA GLY A 268 29.64 4.31 32.42
C GLY A 268 30.32 3.55 33.57
N LYS A 269 31.03 4.25 34.44
CA LYS A 269 31.71 3.69 35.63
C LYS A 269 30.93 3.99 36.90
N SER A 270 31.27 3.27 37.97
CA SER A 270 30.66 3.49 39.28
C SER A 270 30.99 4.89 39.81
N VAL A 271 29.99 5.61 40.33
CA VAL A 271 30.16 6.98 40.87
C VAL A 271 29.44 7.09 42.20
N ASN A 272 30.12 7.61 43.23
CA ASN A 272 29.51 7.93 44.51
C ASN A 272 28.88 9.30 44.46
N ALA A 273 27.63 9.40 44.90
CA ALA A 273 26.88 10.63 44.97
C ALA A 273 26.37 10.85 46.40
N TYR A 274 26.27 12.11 46.80
CA TYR A 274 25.69 12.46 48.10
C TYR A 274 24.94 13.79 48.02
N GLY A 275 24.00 13.96 48.93
CA GLY A 275 23.35 15.24 49.20
C GLY A 275 23.25 15.48 50.70
N ILE A 276 22.97 16.73 51.05
CA ILE A 276 22.87 17.18 52.44
C ILE A 276 21.50 17.78 52.63
N LEU A 277 20.78 17.27 53.62
CA LEU A 277 19.53 17.85 54.10
C LEU A 277 19.82 18.65 55.37
N ASN A 278 19.50 19.95 55.33
CA ASN A 278 19.55 20.82 56.51
C ASN A 278 18.13 20.99 57.06
N ALA A 279 18.01 21.11 58.38
CA ALA A 279 16.77 21.49 59.05
C ALA A 279 17.10 22.28 60.33
N ASP A 280 16.19 23.17 60.74
CA ASP A 280 16.40 24.00 61.94
C ASP A 280 16.55 23.14 63.20
N GLN A 281 15.70 22.11 63.32
CA GLN A 281 15.76 21.15 64.40
C GLN A 281 15.27 19.77 63.95
N PHE A 282 16.11 18.76 64.14
CA PHE A 282 15.70 17.36 64.01
C PHE A 282 15.07 16.87 65.31
N LYS A 283 13.97 16.12 65.19
CA LYS A 283 13.27 15.50 66.30
C LYS A 283 13.83 14.10 66.52
N LYS A 284 13.64 13.58 67.73
CA LYS A 284 13.93 12.17 68.01
C LYS A 284 13.02 11.31 67.15
N GLY A 285 13.61 10.29 66.54
CA GLY A 285 12.88 9.37 65.70
C GLY A 285 13.63 8.85 64.49
N THR A 286 12.97 7.98 63.74
CA THR A 286 13.49 7.37 62.52
C THR A 286 13.06 8.17 61.31
N TYR A 287 14.04 8.49 60.48
CA TYR A 287 13.87 9.14 59.19
C TYR A 287 14.07 8.11 58.08
N PHE A 288 13.10 8.01 57.18
CA PHE A 288 13.17 7.12 56.03
C PHE A 288 13.64 7.90 54.80
N VAL A 289 14.58 7.34 54.06
CA VAL A 289 15.16 7.97 52.88
C VAL A 289 14.89 7.08 51.68
N ASN A 290 14.18 7.62 50.69
CA ASN A 290 13.89 6.95 49.43
C ASN A 290 14.66 7.65 48.30
N TYR A 291 15.22 6.85 47.40
CA TYR A 291 16.00 7.32 46.25
C TYR A 291 15.23 7.00 44.97
N PHE A 292 15.07 7.99 44.10
CA PHE A 292 14.32 7.85 42.87
C PHE A 292 15.15 8.26 41.65
N ASP A 293 15.03 7.50 40.57
CA ASP A 293 15.33 7.95 39.21
C ASP A 293 13.99 8.24 38.53
N LYS A 294 13.70 9.53 38.33
CA LYS A 294 12.36 10.02 37.97
C LYS A 294 11.32 9.53 38.98
N GLN A 295 10.40 8.65 38.55
CA GLN A 295 9.31 8.11 39.35
C GLN A 295 9.61 6.72 39.93
N GLU A 296 10.70 6.08 39.52
CA GLU A 296 11.02 4.71 39.92
C GLU A 296 11.86 4.75 41.20
N ILE A 297 11.42 4.01 42.22
CA ILE A 297 12.19 3.84 43.45
C ILE A 297 13.38 2.92 43.18
N MET A 298 14.58 3.43 43.44
CA MET A 298 15.84 2.73 43.23
C MET A 298 16.31 2.00 44.48
N GLY A 299 15.83 2.43 45.65
CA GLY A 299 16.11 1.85 46.94
C GLY A 299 15.70 2.76 48.08
N SER A 300 15.91 2.29 49.30
CA SER A 300 15.63 3.04 50.52
C SER A 300 16.63 2.72 51.62
N THR A 301 16.75 3.62 52.58
CA THR A 301 17.51 3.43 53.82
C THR A 301 16.83 4.20 54.95
N SER A 302 17.33 4.09 56.17
CA SER A 302 16.83 4.87 57.30
C SER A 302 17.94 5.28 58.23
N VAL A 303 17.69 6.33 59.00
CA VAL A 303 18.55 6.81 60.08
C VAL A 303 17.70 7.13 61.29
N THR A 304 18.10 6.64 62.46
CA THR A 304 17.39 6.89 63.73
C THR A 304 18.16 7.88 64.57
N LEU A 305 17.46 8.91 65.04
CA LEU A 305 17.98 9.92 65.94
C LEU A 305 17.40 9.75 67.34
N GLU A 306 18.27 9.74 68.34
CA GLU A 306 17.98 9.53 69.77
C GLU A 306 17.82 10.80 70.59
#